data_AF-A0A7X9F363-F1
#
_entry.id   AF-A0A7X9F363-F1
#
_cell.length_a   1.000
_cell.length_b   1.000
_cell.length_c   1.000
_cell.angle_alpha   90.00
_cell.angle_beta   90.00
_cell.angle_gamma   90.00
#
_symmetry.space_group_name_H-M   'P 1'
#
loop_
_entity.id
_entity.type
_entity.pdbx_description
1 polymer ?
#
loop_
_entity_poly.entity_id
_entity_poly.type
_entity_poly.pdbx_seq_one_letter_code
_entity_poly.pdbx_strand_id
1 'polypeptide(L)'
;MNKGKLKNRMLLILIIAVITFSYGFSQRSKEAGQLNIKKIELGYPSPAIPFYHFRADIELPRESIIEVEAAVDGKVLRATDLRRDSDHENMNRPPVSGRPPSGYSLSQDGTLYKDFNVTGWVRWEPGKEYNIRISVRMKKAVNASSDDTWITATRKVKAPEGVAVFSKDWKNYKSVILSETAGISRKNDPVEVLLAFYPDEAQQLMRDIRVVAVDPKTHELTEVPSQVYDQMEYLKEDDMGPDKDGNPTRHTPLWMPTVTIRVAFLADVPAKTSKVFLVFYNNPN
;
A
#
# COMPACT_ATOMS: atom_id res chain seq x y z
N MET A 1 -49.10 4.27 59.94
CA MET A 1 -48.42 3.53 58.85
C MET A 1 -47.31 4.42 58.27
N ASN A 2 -46.06 3.93 58.26
CA ASN A 2 -44.86 4.76 58.43
C ASN A 2 -44.33 5.39 57.12
N LYS A 3 -44.54 6.70 56.90
CA LYS A 3 -44.21 7.44 55.65
C LYS A 3 -42.70 7.43 55.30
N GLY A 4 -41.82 7.18 56.26
CA GLY A 4 -40.36 7.11 56.02
C GLY A 4 -39.89 5.87 55.25
N LYS A 5 -40.56 4.72 55.43
CA LYS A 5 -40.19 3.47 54.73
C LYS A 5 -40.57 3.48 53.24
N LEU A 6 -41.57 4.30 52.86
CA LEU A 6 -42.03 4.40 51.47
C LEU A 6 -41.06 5.24 50.61
N LYS A 7 -40.48 6.32 51.16
CA LYS A 7 -39.48 7.13 50.47
C LYS A 7 -38.18 6.36 50.19
N ASN A 8 -37.70 5.57 51.14
CA ASN A 8 -36.46 4.78 50.93
C ASN A 8 -36.65 3.63 49.93
N ARG A 9 -37.85 3.03 49.83
CA ARG A 9 -38.15 2.04 48.78
C ARG A 9 -38.25 2.68 47.40
N MET A 10 -38.82 3.88 47.30
CA MET A 10 -38.95 4.60 46.04
C MET A 10 -37.58 5.11 45.53
N LEU A 11 -36.69 5.54 46.43
CA LEU A 11 -35.31 5.93 46.08
C LEU A 11 -34.47 4.73 45.62
N LEU A 12 -34.64 3.56 46.24
CA LEU A 12 -33.93 2.34 45.86
C LEU A 12 -34.37 1.84 44.46
N ILE A 13 -35.66 1.92 44.15
CA ILE A 13 -36.19 1.57 42.82
C ILE A 13 -35.68 2.54 41.74
N LEU A 14 -35.54 3.84 42.06
CA LEU A 14 -35.00 4.83 41.13
C LEU A 14 -33.51 4.59 40.84
N ILE A 15 -32.73 4.19 41.84
CA ILE A 15 -31.30 3.89 41.68
C ILE A 15 -31.09 2.61 40.86
N ILE A 16 -31.91 1.57 41.08
CA ILE A 16 -31.85 0.33 40.28
C ILE A 16 -32.25 0.62 38.81
N ALA A 17 -33.26 1.46 38.58
CA ALA A 17 -33.67 1.86 37.23
C ALA A 17 -32.57 2.65 36.48
N VAL A 18 -31.82 3.53 37.17
CA VAL A 18 -30.72 4.29 36.57
C VAL A 18 -29.49 3.41 36.29
N ILE A 19 -29.22 2.40 37.11
CA ILE A 19 -28.12 1.45 36.88
C ILE A 19 -28.44 0.49 35.72
N THR A 20 -29.70 0.09 35.55
CA THR A 20 -30.12 -0.71 34.37
C THR A 20 -30.15 0.09 33.07
N PHE A 21 -30.33 1.43 33.13
CA PHE A 21 -30.32 2.27 31.93
C PHE A 21 -28.91 2.66 31.46
N SER A 22 -27.90 2.59 32.35
CA SER A 22 -26.51 2.99 32.03
C SER A 22 -25.61 1.84 31.57
N TYR A 23 -26.06 0.58 31.67
CA TYR A 23 -25.41 -0.57 31.00
C TYR A 23 -25.92 -0.83 29.58
N GLY A 24 -26.90 -0.05 29.11
CA GLY A 24 -27.34 -0.02 27.72
C GLY A 24 -26.53 0.95 26.87
N PHE A 25 -25.24 1.16 27.13
CA PHE A 25 -24.35 1.70 26.10
C PHE A 25 -24.25 0.63 25.02
N SER A 26 -25.12 0.80 24.03
CA SER A 26 -25.09 0.20 22.72
C SER A 26 -23.65 -0.05 22.26
N GLN A 27 -23.14 -1.26 22.53
CA GLN A 27 -22.33 -1.92 21.52
C GLN A 27 -23.28 -2.01 20.33
N ARG A 28 -23.14 -1.07 19.39
CA ARG A 28 -23.65 -1.25 18.03
C ARG A 28 -23.27 -2.66 17.65
N SER A 29 -24.24 -3.56 17.59
CA SER A 29 -24.06 -4.86 16.96
C SER A 29 -23.46 -4.55 15.61
N LYS A 30 -22.23 -5.01 15.34
CA LYS A 30 -21.60 -4.91 14.03
C LYS A 30 -22.66 -5.36 13.02
N GLU A 31 -23.04 -4.48 12.10
CA GLU A 31 -23.98 -4.84 11.03
C GLU A 31 -23.47 -6.13 10.40
N ALA A 32 -24.27 -7.20 10.48
CA ALA A 32 -23.91 -8.48 9.92
C ALA A 32 -23.65 -8.27 8.41
N GLY A 33 -22.38 -8.42 8.00
CA GLY A 33 -21.95 -8.19 6.61
C GLY A 33 -20.98 -7.01 6.40
N GLN A 34 -20.70 -6.19 7.42
CA GLN A 34 -19.68 -5.14 7.29
C GLN A 34 -18.27 -5.69 7.61
N LEU A 35 -17.29 -5.33 6.79
CA LEU A 35 -15.89 -5.72 7.01
C LEU A 35 -15.35 -5.09 8.30
N ASN A 36 -14.72 -5.90 9.17
CA ASN A 36 -14.09 -5.38 10.38
C ASN A 36 -12.66 -4.89 10.08
N ILE A 37 -12.50 -3.56 10.07
CA ILE A 37 -11.19 -2.91 10.00
C ILE A 37 -10.77 -2.56 11.42
N LYS A 38 -9.82 -3.32 11.98
CA LYS A 38 -9.26 -3.12 13.34
C LYS A 38 -8.50 -1.80 13.44
N LYS A 39 -7.67 -1.52 12.43
CA LYS A 39 -6.85 -0.31 12.32
C LYS A 39 -6.72 0.06 10.86
N ILE A 40 -6.66 1.35 10.56
CA ILE A 40 -6.26 1.85 9.25
C ILE A 40 -5.50 3.16 9.41
N GLU A 41 -4.36 3.27 8.75
CA GLU A 41 -3.50 4.45 8.82
C GLU A 41 -2.81 4.72 7.47
N LEU A 42 -2.34 5.95 7.31
CA LEU A 42 -1.52 6.37 6.18
C LEU A 42 -0.05 6.37 6.61
N GLY A 43 0.79 5.69 5.84
CA GLY A 43 2.19 5.45 6.14
C GLY A 43 3.14 6.11 5.14
N TYR A 44 4.38 6.29 5.59
CA TYR A 44 5.49 6.81 4.80
C TYR A 44 6.25 5.67 4.10
N PRO A 45 7.01 6.00 3.04
CA PRO A 45 7.97 5.06 2.47
C PRO A 45 8.95 4.55 3.54
N SER A 46 9.10 3.24 3.59
CA SER A 46 10.05 2.52 4.44
C SER A 46 10.65 1.38 3.63
N PRO A 47 11.77 0.76 4.06
CA PRO A 47 12.34 -0.37 3.34
C PRO A 47 11.33 -1.48 3.04
N ALA A 48 10.43 -1.81 3.97
CA ALA A 48 9.42 -2.84 3.76
C ALA A 48 8.30 -2.42 2.79
N ILE A 49 7.92 -1.13 2.81
CA ILE A 49 6.85 -0.57 1.98
C ILE A 49 7.39 0.71 1.34
N PRO A 50 8.03 0.64 0.16
CA PRO A 50 8.88 1.71 -0.36
C PRO A 50 8.11 2.84 -1.05
N PHE A 51 6.85 3.02 -0.69
CA PHE A 51 5.95 4.02 -1.23
C PHE A 51 5.01 4.54 -0.14
N TYR A 52 4.46 5.74 -0.35
CA TYR A 52 3.37 6.24 0.46
C TYR A 52 2.15 5.32 0.31
N HIS A 53 1.54 4.94 1.42
CA HIS A 53 0.54 3.88 1.41
C HIS A 53 -0.54 4.13 2.46
N PHE A 54 -1.66 3.41 2.34
CA PHE A 54 -2.44 3.04 3.51
C PHE A 54 -2.04 1.64 3.96
N ARG A 55 -2.20 1.38 5.26
CA ARG A 55 -2.09 0.06 5.87
C ARG A 55 -3.33 -0.20 6.71
N ALA A 56 -3.99 -1.33 6.51
CA ALA A 56 -5.21 -1.70 7.22
C ALA A 56 -5.12 -3.11 7.81
N ASP A 57 -5.43 -3.24 9.09
CA ASP A 57 -5.55 -4.53 9.79
C ASP A 57 -7.00 -4.99 9.73
N ILE A 58 -7.21 -6.16 9.15
CA ILE A 58 -8.53 -6.70 8.82
C ILE A 58 -8.77 -7.99 9.61
N GLU A 59 -9.99 -8.14 10.11
CA GLU A 59 -10.47 -9.39 10.71
C GLU A 59 -11.75 -9.85 9.99
N LEU A 60 -11.73 -11.06 9.44
CA LEU A 60 -12.91 -11.66 8.84
C LEU A 60 -13.86 -12.20 9.91
N PRO A 61 -15.18 -12.30 9.65
CA PRO A 61 -16.11 -12.98 10.55
C PRO A 61 -15.77 -14.47 10.72
N ARG A 62 -15.23 -15.11 9.69
CA ARG A 62 -14.76 -16.51 9.68
C ARG A 62 -13.56 -16.66 8.75
N GLU A 63 -12.79 -17.72 8.93
CA GLU A 63 -11.72 -18.07 8.00
C GLU A 63 -12.27 -18.28 6.58
N SER A 64 -11.53 -17.76 5.59
CA SER A 64 -11.92 -17.85 4.18
C SER A 64 -10.71 -17.70 3.27
N ILE A 65 -10.80 -18.31 2.09
CA ILE A 65 -9.97 -17.90 0.95
C ILE A 65 -10.51 -16.53 0.51
N ILE A 66 -9.63 -15.58 0.19
CA ILE A 66 -10.04 -14.20 -0.07
C ILE A 66 -9.52 -13.61 -1.37
N GLU A 67 -10.28 -12.66 -1.92
CA GLU A 67 -9.81 -11.65 -2.87
C GLU A 67 -10.07 -10.28 -2.26
N VAL A 68 -9.11 -9.37 -2.35
CA VAL A 68 -9.20 -8.03 -1.78
C VAL A 68 -9.16 -6.99 -2.89
N GLU A 69 -10.14 -6.08 -2.86
CA GLU A 69 -10.15 -4.85 -3.63
C GLU A 69 -10.06 -3.67 -2.66
N ALA A 70 -9.23 -2.68 -3.00
CA ALA A 70 -9.23 -1.39 -2.31
C ALA A 70 -9.46 -0.25 -3.31
N ALA A 71 -10.15 0.78 -2.85
CA ALA A 71 -10.34 2.03 -3.57
C ALA A 71 -10.06 3.23 -2.67
N VAL A 72 -9.46 4.27 -3.23
CA VAL A 72 -9.15 5.52 -2.53
C VAL A 72 -9.84 6.66 -3.27
N ASP A 73 -10.68 7.41 -2.56
CA ASP A 73 -11.53 8.47 -3.11
C ASP A 73 -12.30 8.04 -4.36
N GLY A 74 -12.83 6.81 -4.33
CA GLY A 74 -13.63 6.22 -5.40
C GLY A 74 -12.81 5.56 -6.53
N LYS A 75 -11.49 5.76 -6.58
CA LYS A 75 -10.61 5.11 -7.58
C LYS A 75 -10.09 3.77 -7.07
N VAL A 76 -10.44 2.68 -7.77
CA VAL A 76 -9.92 1.33 -7.47
C VAL A 76 -8.41 1.28 -7.71
N LEU A 77 -7.67 0.72 -6.76
CA LEU A 77 -6.23 0.52 -6.87
C LEU A 77 -5.92 -0.64 -7.82
N ARG A 78 -4.86 -0.49 -8.62
CA ARG A 78 -4.41 -1.55 -9.56
C ARG A 78 -3.94 -2.81 -8.82
N ALA A 79 -3.36 -2.64 -7.64
CA ALA A 79 -2.86 -3.73 -6.82
C ALA A 79 -2.97 -3.36 -5.34
N THR A 80 -3.08 -4.40 -4.51
CA THR A 80 -2.92 -4.34 -3.07
C THR A 80 -2.00 -5.48 -2.63
N ASP A 81 -1.23 -5.22 -1.59
CA ASP A 81 -0.39 -6.22 -0.94
C ASP A 81 -1.16 -6.83 0.23
N LEU A 82 -1.17 -8.15 0.29
CA LEU A 82 -1.82 -8.94 1.33
C LEU A 82 -0.77 -9.67 2.15
N ARG A 83 -0.83 -9.55 3.48
CA ARG A 83 0.05 -10.26 4.42
C ARG A 83 -0.76 -10.91 5.52
N ARG A 84 -0.38 -12.12 5.94
CA ARG A 84 -1.00 -12.74 7.12
C ARG A 84 -0.50 -12.06 8.38
N ASP A 85 -1.30 -12.09 9.44
CA ASP A 85 -0.87 -11.56 10.74
C ASP A 85 0.39 -12.28 11.29
N SER A 86 0.55 -13.56 10.95
CA SER A 86 1.73 -14.36 11.29
C SER A 86 3.00 -13.99 10.50
N ASP A 87 2.86 -13.26 9.40
CA ASP A 87 4.01 -12.86 8.58
C ASP A 87 4.68 -11.65 9.27
N HIS A 88 5.62 -11.93 10.18
CA HIS A 88 6.38 -10.89 10.86
C HIS A 88 7.30 -10.16 9.86
N GLU A 89 6.89 -8.96 9.45
CA GLU A 89 7.70 -8.10 8.60
C GLU A 89 8.66 -7.23 9.42
N ASN A 90 9.94 -7.26 9.04
CA ASN A 90 10.90 -6.28 9.51
C ASN A 90 10.76 -5.01 8.66
N MET A 91 10.09 -3.99 9.21
CA MET A 91 9.87 -2.70 8.53
C MET A 91 11.17 -2.00 8.06
N ASN A 92 12.32 -2.36 8.64
CA ASN A 92 13.62 -1.80 8.30
C ASN A 92 14.35 -2.56 7.19
N ARG A 93 13.72 -3.58 6.58
CA ARG A 93 14.31 -4.36 5.48
C ARG A 93 13.32 -4.48 4.32
N PRO A 94 13.83 -4.58 3.08
CA PRO A 94 12.99 -4.94 1.95
C PRO A 94 12.24 -6.24 2.22
N PRO A 95 10.99 -6.37 1.74
CA PRO A 95 10.31 -7.64 1.80
C PRO A 95 11.11 -8.65 0.97
N VAL A 96 11.38 -9.83 1.53
CA VAL A 96 11.97 -10.93 0.76
C VAL A 96 10.86 -11.46 -0.15
N SER A 97 10.75 -10.93 -1.36
CA SER A 97 9.75 -11.37 -2.33
C SER A 97 10.16 -12.71 -2.92
N GLY A 98 9.54 -13.80 -2.47
CA GLY A 98 9.62 -15.10 -3.17
C GLY A 98 8.87 -15.06 -4.51
N ARG A 99 7.83 -14.22 -4.60
CA ARG A 99 7.04 -13.87 -5.80
C ARG A 99 6.47 -12.45 -5.61
N PRO A 100 6.25 -11.67 -6.68
CA PRO A 100 5.62 -10.36 -6.55
C PRO A 100 4.20 -10.51 -5.96
N PRO A 101 3.85 -9.75 -4.91
CA PRO A 101 2.50 -9.75 -4.35
C PRO A 101 1.58 -8.98 -5.29
N SER A 102 1.09 -9.61 -6.35
CA SER A 102 -0.17 -9.14 -6.92
C SER A 102 -1.29 -9.72 -6.06
N GLY A 103 -2.23 -8.90 -5.60
CA GLY A 103 -3.42 -9.38 -4.89
C GLY A 103 -4.21 -10.46 -5.67
N TYR A 104 -3.98 -10.56 -6.98
CA TYR A 104 -4.48 -11.63 -7.84
C TYR A 104 -3.72 -12.97 -7.69
N SER A 105 -2.41 -12.94 -7.40
CA SER A 105 -1.59 -14.15 -7.28
C SER A 105 -1.72 -14.83 -5.91
N LEU A 106 -2.02 -14.08 -4.84
CA LEU A 106 -2.15 -14.63 -3.47
C LEU A 106 -3.56 -15.14 -3.16
N SER A 107 -4.56 -14.84 -3.98
CA SER A 107 -5.93 -15.38 -3.80
C SER A 107 -6.12 -16.79 -4.37
N GLN A 108 -5.12 -17.31 -5.08
CA GLN A 108 -5.16 -18.61 -5.77
C GLN A 108 -4.37 -19.73 -5.06
N ASP A 109 -3.66 -19.42 -3.97
CA ASP A 109 -2.89 -20.42 -3.22
C ASP A 109 -3.77 -21.27 -2.27
N GLY A 110 -5.06 -20.95 -2.16
CA GLY A 110 -6.00 -21.63 -1.28
C GLY A 110 -5.81 -21.35 0.22
N THR A 111 -4.96 -20.38 0.57
CA THR A 111 -4.71 -19.99 1.96
C THR A 111 -5.99 -19.45 2.59
N LEU A 112 -6.27 -19.90 3.82
CA LEU A 112 -7.35 -19.37 4.65
C LEU A 112 -6.83 -18.18 5.47
N TYR A 113 -7.58 -17.08 5.43
CA TYR A 113 -7.29 -15.87 6.17
C TYR A 113 -8.38 -15.63 7.22
N LYS A 114 -7.97 -15.22 8.42
CA LYS A 114 -8.85 -14.69 9.47
C LYS A 114 -8.44 -13.27 9.81
N ASP A 115 -7.17 -13.11 10.17
CA ASP A 115 -6.52 -11.84 10.44
C ASP A 115 -5.41 -11.60 9.42
N PHE A 116 -5.41 -10.41 8.82
CA PHE A 116 -4.45 -10.05 7.79
C PHE A 116 -4.29 -8.54 7.66
N ASN A 117 -3.21 -8.14 7.01
CA ASN A 117 -2.94 -6.77 6.66
C ASN A 117 -3.13 -6.55 5.15
N VAL A 118 -3.76 -5.43 4.82
CA VAL A 118 -3.86 -4.91 3.45
C VAL A 118 -3.06 -3.63 3.36
N THR A 119 -2.13 -3.58 2.41
CA THR A 119 -1.37 -2.38 2.07
C THR A 119 -1.71 -1.96 0.65
N GLY A 120 -1.97 -0.68 0.44
CA GLY A 120 -2.29 -0.13 -0.87
C GLY A 120 -1.58 1.20 -1.12
N TRP A 121 -1.10 1.39 -2.35
CA TRP A 121 -0.40 2.61 -2.74
C TRP A 121 -1.34 3.82 -2.69
N VAL A 122 -0.96 4.84 -1.91
CA VAL A 122 -1.66 6.12 -1.82
C VAL A 122 -0.62 7.20 -1.65
N ARG A 123 -0.44 8.03 -2.68
CA ARG A 123 0.33 9.25 -2.56
C ARG A 123 -0.51 10.31 -1.83
N TRP A 124 -0.49 10.23 -0.51
CA TRP A 124 -1.23 11.17 0.33
C TRP A 124 -0.50 12.51 0.47
N GLU A 125 -1.23 13.57 0.78
CA GLU A 125 -0.73 14.92 1.06
C GLU A 125 -0.95 15.24 2.54
N PRO A 126 -0.01 15.95 3.20
CA PRO A 126 -0.12 16.28 4.61
C PRO A 126 -1.45 16.96 4.96
N GLY A 127 -2.10 16.47 6.03
CA GLY A 127 -3.37 17.00 6.53
C GLY A 127 -4.61 16.72 5.67
N LYS A 128 -4.47 16.12 4.48
CA LYS A 128 -5.60 15.79 3.61
C LYS A 128 -6.33 14.53 4.10
N GLU A 129 -7.64 14.51 3.90
CA GLU A 129 -8.49 13.34 4.21
C GLU A 129 -8.69 12.48 2.97
N TYR A 130 -8.71 11.16 3.19
CA TYR A 130 -8.89 10.15 2.14
C TYR A 130 -10.00 9.19 2.53
N ASN A 131 -10.89 8.87 1.61
CA ASN A 131 -11.90 7.83 1.79
C ASN A 131 -11.37 6.52 1.23
N ILE A 132 -11.02 5.60 2.13
CA ILE A 132 -10.48 4.29 1.75
C ILE A 132 -11.59 3.25 1.91
N ARG A 133 -12.00 2.65 0.79
CA ARG A 133 -12.93 1.52 0.74
C ARG A 133 -12.12 0.24 0.57
N ILE A 134 -12.39 -0.75 1.41
CA ILE A 134 -11.84 -2.10 1.30
C ILE A 134 -13.00 -3.07 1.17
N SER A 135 -12.96 -3.89 0.13
CA SER A 135 -13.94 -4.92 -0.18
C SER A 135 -13.23 -6.26 -0.22
N VAL A 136 -13.74 -7.23 0.55
CA VAL A 136 -13.17 -8.58 0.62
C VAL A 136 -14.21 -9.58 0.14
N ARG A 137 -13.85 -10.33 -0.89
CA ARG A 137 -14.61 -11.50 -1.33
C ARG A 137 -14.21 -12.69 -0.48
N MET A 138 -15.17 -13.25 0.24
CA MET A 138 -15.02 -14.49 1.00
C MET A 138 -15.43 -15.66 0.11
N LYS A 139 -14.44 -16.43 -0.37
CA LYS A 139 -14.65 -17.55 -1.28
C LYS A 139 -14.89 -18.87 -0.56
N LYS A 140 -15.74 -19.70 -1.14
CA LYS A 140 -15.96 -21.09 -0.68
C LYS A 140 -14.92 -22.08 -1.24
N ALA A 141 -14.29 -21.72 -2.36
CA ALA A 141 -13.28 -22.53 -3.05
C ALA A 141 -12.17 -21.63 -3.61
N VAL A 142 -11.11 -22.24 -4.16
CA VAL A 142 -9.99 -21.52 -4.78
C VAL A 142 -10.47 -20.68 -5.96
N ASN A 143 -11.41 -21.19 -6.75
CA ASN A 143 -11.99 -20.45 -7.86
C ASN A 143 -13.13 -19.56 -7.39
N ALA A 144 -13.19 -18.35 -7.95
CA ALA A 144 -14.29 -17.42 -7.79
C ALA A 144 -15.63 -18.04 -8.23
N SER A 145 -16.68 -17.84 -7.43
CA SER A 145 -18.06 -18.26 -7.71
C SER A 145 -19.06 -17.14 -7.44
N SER A 146 -20.21 -17.16 -8.10
CA SER A 146 -21.34 -16.27 -7.80
C SER A 146 -21.88 -16.42 -6.38
N ASP A 147 -21.64 -17.57 -5.75
CA ASP A 147 -22.10 -17.88 -4.39
C ASP A 147 -21.15 -17.37 -3.30
N ASP A 148 -20.07 -16.67 -3.69
CA ASP A 148 -19.15 -16.02 -2.76
C ASP A 148 -19.79 -14.79 -2.13
N THR A 149 -19.31 -14.43 -0.95
CA THR A 149 -19.86 -13.29 -0.20
C THR A 149 -18.90 -12.13 -0.21
N TRP A 150 -19.37 -10.94 -0.57
CA TRP A 150 -18.61 -9.71 -0.43
C TRP A 150 -18.94 -9.03 0.89
N ILE A 151 -17.90 -8.66 1.63
CA ILE A 151 -18.01 -7.79 2.80
C ILE A 151 -17.18 -6.55 2.54
N THR A 152 -17.71 -5.37 2.88
CA THR A 152 -17.08 -4.08 2.54
C THR A 152 -17.11 -3.14 3.73
N ALA A 153 -16.09 -2.30 3.85
CA ALA A 153 -16.10 -1.16 4.74
C ALA A 153 -15.36 0.03 4.11
N THR A 154 -15.85 1.23 4.41
CA THR A 154 -15.19 2.49 4.06
C THR A 154 -14.78 3.20 5.34
N ARG A 155 -13.56 3.76 5.35
CA ARG A 155 -13.05 4.59 6.43
C ARG A 155 -12.46 5.87 5.86
N LYS A 156 -12.76 6.98 6.52
CA LYS A 156 -12.12 8.26 6.26
C LYS A 156 -10.87 8.33 7.13
N VAL A 157 -9.72 8.57 6.52
CA VAL A 157 -8.41 8.61 7.20
C VAL A 157 -7.74 9.93 6.86
N LYS A 158 -7.25 10.64 7.88
CA LYS A 158 -6.53 11.89 7.71
C LYS A 158 -5.03 11.64 7.69
N ALA A 159 -4.35 12.19 6.70
CA ALA A 159 -2.89 12.12 6.59
C ALA A 159 -2.22 12.91 7.73
N PRO A 160 -1.02 12.51 8.17
CA PRO A 160 -0.26 13.25 9.16
C PRO A 160 -0.08 14.73 8.77
N GLU A 161 -0.08 15.61 9.77
CA GLU A 161 0.14 17.04 9.59
C GLU A 161 1.60 17.43 9.86
N GLY A 162 2.04 18.57 9.32
CA GLY A 162 3.33 19.18 9.67
C GLY A 162 4.57 18.47 9.11
N VAL A 163 4.41 17.56 8.15
CA VAL A 163 5.52 16.83 7.52
C VAL A 163 5.70 17.26 6.07
N ALA A 164 6.96 17.38 5.64
CA ALA A 164 7.28 17.73 4.26
C ALA A 164 6.98 16.57 3.30
N VAL A 165 6.40 16.89 2.15
CA VAL A 165 6.42 16.02 0.96
C VAL A 165 7.30 16.69 -0.08
N PHE A 166 7.95 15.90 -0.94
CA PHE A 166 8.98 16.43 -1.85
C PHE A 166 8.45 17.58 -2.72
N SER A 167 7.38 17.33 -3.48
CA SER A 167 6.65 18.36 -4.20
C SER A 167 5.30 17.81 -4.65
N LYS A 168 4.33 18.71 -4.86
CA LYS A 168 3.01 18.39 -5.41
C LYS A 168 3.00 18.37 -6.94
N ASP A 169 3.98 19.01 -7.57
CA ASP A 169 4.01 19.23 -9.03
C ASP A 169 4.39 17.96 -9.78
N TRP A 170 5.35 17.19 -9.25
CA TRP A 170 5.72 15.88 -9.77
C TRP A 170 4.54 14.94 -9.65
N LYS A 171 4.03 14.31 -10.71
CA LYS A 171 2.80 13.50 -10.62
C LYS A 171 3.04 12.06 -10.20
N ASN A 172 4.21 11.52 -10.52
CA ASN A 172 4.52 10.12 -10.32
C ASN A 172 5.89 9.94 -9.64
N TYR A 173 6.10 8.77 -9.05
CA TYR A 173 7.42 8.33 -8.59
C TYR A 173 7.54 6.80 -8.66
N LYS A 174 8.78 6.32 -8.81
CA LYS A 174 9.16 4.92 -8.62
C LYS A 174 10.02 4.83 -7.36
N SER A 175 10.15 3.64 -6.78
CA SER A 175 10.94 3.44 -5.57
C SER A 175 12.08 2.45 -5.80
N VAL A 176 13.26 2.80 -5.28
CA VAL A 176 14.45 1.95 -5.25
C VAL A 176 14.82 1.73 -3.79
N ILE A 177 15.02 0.47 -3.39
CA ILE A 177 15.50 0.13 -2.04
C ILE A 177 16.94 -0.35 -2.17
N LEU A 178 17.85 0.29 -1.46
CA LEU A 178 19.24 -0.15 -1.35
C LEU A 178 19.46 -0.74 0.03
N SER A 179 20.10 -1.90 0.10
CA SER A 179 20.41 -2.58 1.35
C SER A 179 21.90 -2.87 1.44
N GLU A 180 22.53 -2.38 2.50
CA GLU A 180 23.91 -2.73 2.83
C GLU A 180 23.88 -3.95 3.76
N THR A 181 24.48 -5.05 3.32
CA THR A 181 24.42 -6.34 4.02
C THR A 181 25.79 -6.83 4.51
N ALA A 182 26.88 -6.27 4.00
CA ALA A 182 28.25 -6.68 4.35
C ALA A 182 28.75 -6.06 5.65
N GLY A 183 28.01 -5.09 6.22
CA GLY A 183 28.36 -4.42 7.46
C GLY A 183 29.32 -3.24 7.31
N ILE A 184 29.44 -2.69 6.10
CA ILE A 184 30.31 -1.54 5.82
C ILE A 184 29.44 -0.38 5.34
N SER A 185 29.44 0.73 6.09
CA SER A 185 28.67 1.92 5.70
C SER A 185 29.12 2.43 4.32
N ARG A 186 28.18 2.49 3.40
CA ARG A 186 28.37 3.07 2.07
C ARG A 186 28.14 4.57 2.13
N LYS A 187 29.09 5.33 1.60
CA LYS A 187 29.02 6.79 1.50
C LYS A 187 29.34 7.19 0.07
N ASN A 188 28.47 7.98 -0.55
CA ASN A 188 28.57 8.39 -1.95
C ASN A 188 28.87 7.22 -2.89
N ASP A 189 28.28 6.05 -2.62
CA ASP A 189 28.52 4.85 -3.43
C ASP A 189 27.71 5.00 -4.73
N PRO A 190 28.32 4.85 -5.92
CA PRO A 190 27.61 5.03 -7.17
C PRO A 190 26.57 3.92 -7.38
N VAL A 191 25.37 4.34 -7.74
CA VAL A 191 24.23 3.47 -8.03
C VAL A 191 23.73 3.78 -9.42
N GLU A 192 23.53 2.75 -10.23
CA GLU A 192 22.88 2.84 -11.53
C GLU A 192 21.61 1.98 -11.51
N VAL A 193 20.49 2.54 -11.98
CA VAL A 193 19.24 1.80 -12.15
C VAL A 193 18.68 2.01 -13.56
N LEU A 194 18.20 0.92 -14.16
CA LEU A 194 17.38 0.95 -15.38
C LEU A 194 15.91 1.03 -14.98
N LEU A 195 15.20 2.05 -15.46
CA LEU A 195 13.80 2.28 -15.14
C LEU A 195 12.96 2.26 -16.42
N ALA A 196 11.78 1.62 -16.34
CA ALA A 196 10.80 1.55 -17.42
C ALA A 196 9.55 2.37 -17.09
N PHE A 197 9.01 3.06 -18.09
CA PHE A 197 7.90 4.01 -18.00
C PHE A 197 6.86 3.72 -19.07
N TYR A 198 5.59 4.00 -18.74
CA TYR A 198 4.56 4.06 -19.75
C TYR A 198 4.78 5.32 -20.61
N PRO A 199 4.56 5.26 -21.94
CA PRO A 199 4.82 6.39 -22.83
C PRO A 199 4.04 7.66 -22.48
N ASP A 200 2.82 7.53 -21.95
CA ASP A 200 1.98 8.65 -21.52
C ASP A 200 2.52 9.37 -20.27
N GLU A 201 3.45 8.75 -19.53
CA GLU A 201 4.11 9.34 -18.37
C GLU A 201 5.57 9.77 -18.66
N ALA A 202 6.06 9.58 -19.89
CA ALA A 202 7.49 9.65 -20.25
C ALA A 202 7.91 10.91 -21.04
N GLN A 203 7.14 11.99 -20.99
CA GLN A 203 7.31 13.10 -21.94
C GLN A 203 8.67 13.82 -21.88
N GLN A 204 9.30 13.92 -20.69
CA GLN A 204 10.49 14.74 -20.48
C GLN A 204 11.51 14.10 -19.52
N LEU A 205 11.65 12.78 -19.56
CA LEU A 205 12.46 12.01 -18.62
C LEU A 205 13.93 12.47 -18.48
N MET A 206 14.54 12.95 -19.57
CA MET A 206 15.92 13.46 -19.53
C MET A 206 16.09 14.74 -18.69
N ARG A 207 15.02 15.51 -18.49
CA ARG A 207 15.01 16.76 -17.71
C ARG A 207 14.31 16.58 -16.35
N ASP A 208 13.27 15.76 -16.34
CA ASP A 208 12.28 15.66 -15.29
C ASP A 208 12.42 14.32 -14.57
N ILE A 209 13.61 14.10 -14.01
CA ILE A 209 13.88 13.06 -13.02
C ILE A 209 14.54 13.72 -11.82
N ARG A 210 14.03 13.41 -10.63
CA ARG A 210 14.68 13.76 -9.36
C ARG A 210 14.74 12.53 -8.47
N VAL A 211 15.92 12.27 -7.92
CA VAL A 211 16.11 11.21 -6.94
C VAL A 211 16.04 11.83 -5.54
N VAL A 212 15.24 11.26 -4.68
CA VAL A 212 15.00 11.75 -3.32
C VAL A 212 15.24 10.63 -2.34
N ALA A 213 16.22 10.80 -1.47
CA ALA A 213 16.47 9.89 -0.36
C ALA A 213 15.41 10.12 0.73
N VAL A 214 14.89 9.02 1.29
CA VAL A 214 13.96 9.04 2.42
C VAL A 214 14.70 8.56 3.67
N ASP A 215 14.65 9.34 4.74
CA ASP A 215 15.01 8.86 6.07
C ASP A 215 13.85 8.04 6.65
N PRO A 216 14.00 6.73 6.89
CA PRO A 216 12.90 5.87 7.34
C PRO A 216 12.46 6.12 8.79
N LYS A 217 13.19 6.93 9.58
CA LYS A 217 12.86 7.25 10.96
C LYS A 217 12.25 8.64 11.09
N THR A 218 12.85 9.64 10.46
CA THR A 218 12.38 11.03 10.52
C THR A 218 11.40 11.36 9.40
N HIS A 219 11.35 10.54 8.35
CA HIS A 219 10.64 10.79 7.10
C HIS A 219 11.14 12.03 6.34
N GLU A 220 12.33 12.52 6.69
CA GLU A 220 12.97 13.62 5.98
C GLU A 220 13.31 13.20 4.55
N LEU A 221 13.13 14.16 3.63
CA LEU A 221 13.34 13.99 2.21
C LEU A 221 14.52 14.84 1.78
N THR A 222 15.55 14.22 1.21
CA THR A 222 16.74 14.92 0.71
C THR A 222 16.91 14.61 -0.76
N GLU A 223 16.90 15.64 -1.60
CA GLU A 223 17.21 15.48 -3.01
C GLU A 223 18.68 15.04 -3.16
N VAL A 224 18.90 14.05 -4.01
CA VAL A 224 20.21 13.50 -4.34
C VAL A 224 20.53 13.87 -5.78
N PRO A 225 21.69 14.48 -6.06
CA PRO A 225 22.13 14.73 -7.42
C PRO A 225 22.11 13.45 -8.25
N SER A 226 21.47 13.52 -9.42
CA SER A 226 21.31 12.37 -10.30
C SER A 226 21.55 12.76 -11.75
N GLN A 227 22.09 11.83 -12.53
CA GLN A 227 22.28 11.95 -13.96
C GLN A 227 21.38 10.95 -14.68
N VAL A 228 20.61 11.42 -15.67
CA VAL A 228 19.83 10.58 -16.57
C VAL A 228 20.57 10.42 -17.90
N TYR A 229 20.53 9.23 -18.48
CA TYR A 229 21.09 8.93 -19.79
C TYR A 229 20.44 7.68 -20.39
N ASP A 230 20.81 7.37 -21.63
CA ASP A 230 20.42 6.15 -22.33
C ASP A 230 18.89 5.98 -22.44
N GLN A 231 18.20 7.06 -22.85
CA GLN A 231 16.76 6.96 -23.15
C GLN A 231 16.54 6.09 -24.39
N MET A 232 15.72 5.06 -24.24
CA MET A 232 15.29 4.19 -25.34
C MET A 232 13.77 4.12 -25.39
N GLU A 233 13.22 4.09 -26.60
CA GLU A 233 11.78 4.06 -26.83
C GLU A 233 11.39 2.81 -27.61
N TYR A 234 10.47 2.05 -27.05
CA TYR A 234 9.86 0.88 -27.66
C TYR A 234 8.35 1.13 -27.75
N LEU A 235 7.91 1.90 -28.74
CA LEU A 235 6.51 2.37 -28.79
C LEU A 235 5.57 1.48 -29.61
N LYS A 236 6.13 0.53 -30.36
CA LYS A 236 5.37 -0.40 -31.19
C LYS A 236 5.26 -1.74 -30.46
N GLU A 237 4.03 -2.19 -30.21
CA GLU A 237 3.76 -3.55 -29.74
C GLU A 237 4.28 -4.56 -30.77
N ASP A 238 4.88 -5.64 -30.29
CA ASP A 238 5.38 -6.68 -31.17
C ASP A 238 4.22 -7.47 -31.77
N ASP A 239 4.39 -7.87 -33.03
CA ASP A 239 3.54 -8.90 -33.61
C ASP A 239 3.89 -10.24 -32.95
N MET A 240 2.95 -10.72 -32.13
CA MET A 240 3.04 -12.01 -31.43
C MET A 240 2.91 -13.21 -32.38
N GLY A 241 2.65 -12.97 -33.67
CA GLY A 241 2.68 -13.98 -34.72
C GLY A 241 4.09 -14.56 -34.95
N PRO A 242 4.19 -15.84 -35.33
CA PRO A 242 5.47 -16.43 -35.71
C PRO A 242 5.98 -15.85 -37.04
N ASP A 243 7.30 -15.83 -37.21
CA ASP A 243 7.94 -15.57 -38.48
C ASP A 243 7.69 -16.71 -39.49
N LYS A 244 8.23 -16.55 -40.70
CA LYS A 244 8.10 -17.53 -41.80
C LYS A 244 8.60 -18.94 -41.44
N ASP A 245 9.44 -19.06 -40.42
CA ASP A 245 10.06 -20.30 -39.96
C ASP A 245 9.42 -20.81 -38.64
N GLY A 246 8.33 -20.18 -38.20
CA GLY A 246 7.60 -20.57 -36.98
C GLY A 246 8.16 -19.98 -35.69
N ASN A 247 9.19 -19.14 -35.75
CA ASN A 247 9.86 -18.58 -34.57
C ASN A 247 9.24 -17.24 -34.14
N PRO A 248 9.26 -16.90 -32.85
CA PRO A 248 8.91 -15.55 -32.42
C PRO A 248 9.77 -14.50 -33.11
N THR A 249 9.16 -13.42 -33.60
CA THR A 249 9.85 -12.29 -34.25
C THR A 249 10.88 -11.60 -33.34
N ARG A 250 10.76 -11.78 -32.02
CA ARG A 250 11.76 -11.43 -31.01
C ARG A 250 11.86 -12.52 -29.94
N HIS A 251 13.06 -12.69 -29.40
CA HIS A 251 13.32 -13.61 -28.29
C HIS A 251 12.50 -13.25 -27.03
N THR A 252 12.23 -11.96 -26.82
CA THR A 252 11.35 -11.47 -25.75
C THR A 252 10.35 -10.48 -26.35
N PRO A 253 9.05 -10.82 -26.40
CA PRO A 253 8.04 -9.93 -26.96
C PRO A 253 7.79 -8.72 -26.06
N LEU A 254 7.63 -7.56 -26.69
CA LEU A 254 7.17 -6.33 -26.07
C LEU A 254 5.64 -6.32 -26.05
N TRP A 255 5.09 -6.67 -24.89
CA TRP A 255 3.64 -6.71 -24.65
C TRP A 255 2.99 -5.33 -24.52
N MET A 256 3.76 -4.30 -24.17
CA MET A 256 3.26 -2.94 -23.99
C MET A 256 4.31 -1.92 -24.45
N PRO A 257 3.89 -0.82 -25.10
CA PRO A 257 4.76 0.31 -25.38
C PRO A 257 5.47 0.78 -24.12
N THR A 258 6.78 0.96 -24.18
CA THR A 258 7.64 1.23 -23.02
C THR A 258 8.76 2.20 -23.38
N VAL A 259 9.01 3.18 -22.51
CA VAL A 259 10.21 4.04 -22.57
C VAL A 259 11.13 3.65 -21.40
N THR A 260 12.42 3.52 -21.65
CA THR A 260 13.42 3.22 -20.60
C THR A 260 14.47 4.30 -20.50
N ILE A 261 14.98 4.54 -19.30
CA ILE A 261 16.15 5.40 -19.04
C ILE A 261 17.07 4.73 -18.01
N ARG A 262 18.34 5.10 -18.01
CA ARG A 262 19.26 4.85 -16.89
C ARG A 262 19.35 6.09 -16.01
N VAL A 263 19.36 5.87 -14.70
CA VAL A 263 19.57 6.92 -13.69
C VAL A 263 20.76 6.52 -12.84
N ALA A 264 21.78 7.39 -12.80
CA ALA A 264 22.92 7.27 -11.91
C ALA A 264 22.83 8.32 -10.78
N PHE A 265 23.11 7.91 -9.55
CA PHE A 265 23.16 8.80 -8.39
C PHE A 265 24.11 8.24 -7.32
N LEU A 266 24.50 9.08 -6.37
CA LEU A 266 25.36 8.69 -5.25
C LEU A 266 24.51 8.38 -4.02
N ALA A 267 24.72 7.22 -3.40
CA ALA A 267 23.91 6.77 -2.27
C ALA A 267 24.72 6.63 -0.98
N ASP A 268 24.12 7.12 0.11
CA ASP A 268 24.55 6.86 1.49
C ASP A 268 23.65 5.79 2.11
N VAL A 269 24.25 4.64 2.47
CA VAL A 269 23.55 3.53 3.12
C VAL A 269 24.38 3.01 4.30
N PRO A 270 23.98 3.28 5.56
CA PRO A 270 24.69 2.77 6.73
C PRO A 270 24.79 1.25 6.77
N ALA A 271 25.85 0.75 7.42
CA ALA A 271 26.08 -0.68 7.59
C ALA A 271 24.85 -1.44 8.13
N LYS A 272 24.51 -2.57 7.52
CA LYS A 272 23.38 -3.45 7.94
C LYS A 272 22.00 -2.78 7.91
N THR A 273 21.83 -1.72 7.13
CA THR A 273 20.56 -1.00 6.98
C THR A 273 20.06 -1.02 5.55
N SER A 274 18.80 -0.63 5.39
CA SER A 274 18.18 -0.40 4.09
C SER A 274 17.66 1.03 4.02
N LYS A 275 17.73 1.63 2.83
CA LYS A 275 17.27 3.00 2.57
C LYS A 275 16.42 3.05 1.31
N VAL A 276 15.39 3.89 1.34
CA VAL A 276 14.49 4.10 0.19
C VAL A 276 14.92 5.36 -0.55
N PHE A 277 14.92 5.25 -1.87
CA PHE A 277 15.09 6.35 -2.81
C PHE A 277 13.85 6.41 -3.70
N LEU A 278 13.23 7.58 -3.77
CA LEU A 278 12.10 7.84 -4.65
C LEU A 278 12.62 8.55 -5.91
N VAL A 279 12.32 8.00 -7.07
CA VAL A 279 12.63 8.60 -8.37
C VAL A 279 11.36 9.26 -8.90
N PHE A 280 11.24 10.57 -8.67
CA PHE A 280 10.11 11.38 -9.12
C PHE A 280 10.22 11.68 -10.61
N TYR A 281 9.09 11.64 -11.31
CA TYR A 281 8.95 11.95 -12.74
C TYR A 281 7.57 12.54 -13.05
N ASN A 282 7.35 12.90 -14.33
CA ASN A 282 6.10 13.48 -14.82
C ASN A 282 5.75 14.80 -14.11
N ASN A 283 6.69 15.74 -14.15
CA ASN A 283 6.45 17.13 -13.76
C ASN A 283 5.81 17.87 -14.97
N PRO A 284 4.64 18.52 -14.82
CA PRO A 284 3.99 19.20 -15.93
C PRO A 284 4.68 20.49 -16.42
N ASN A 285 5.67 21.01 -15.67
CA ASN A 285 6.39 22.24 -15.98
C ASN A 285 7.89 21.98 -16.12
#